data_AF-A0A161V9B3-F1
#
_entry.id   AF-A0A161V9B3-F1
#
_cell.length_a   1.000
_cell.length_b   1.000
_cell.length_c   1.000
_cell.angle_alpha   90.00
_cell.angle_beta   90.00
_cell.angle_gamma   90.00
#
_symmetry.space_group_name_H-M   'P 1'
#
loop_
_entity.id
_entity.type
_entity.pdbx_description
1 polymer ?
#
loop_
_entity_poly.entity_id
_entity_poly.type
_entity_poly.pdbx_seq_one_letter_code
_entity_poly.pdbx_strand_id
1 'polypeptide(L)'
;MSPTYSHLSSLAESVTKSASAIPKEDFAGLGIIACSSLSNMPIFPLSRNTSIESKTPLSEIIRTVGRKSDRRHDGFIIVDASLRPIMCNVQFVPPFSKNVDFDFTQNFGTRYVTALLSSKVAGVLFSLVLSGSYGLKIFANGEVVHQ
;
A
#
# COMPACT_ATOMS: atom_id res chain seq x y z
N MET A 1 22.09 8.30 -6.57
CA MET A 1 21.08 9.37 -6.59
C MET A 1 19.92 8.90 -5.73
N SER A 2 19.68 9.54 -4.58
CA SER A 2 18.48 9.25 -3.79
C SER A 2 17.24 9.69 -4.59
N PRO A 3 16.16 8.90 -4.65
CA PRO A 3 14.95 9.31 -5.35
C PRO A 3 14.40 10.58 -4.72
N THR A 4 14.12 11.61 -5.51
CA THR A 4 13.44 12.81 -5.03
C THR A 4 11.97 12.46 -4.79
N TYR A 5 11.56 12.38 -3.52
CA TYR A 5 10.20 12.03 -3.09
C TYR A 5 9.19 13.19 -3.20
N SER A 6 9.44 14.19 -4.05
CA SER A 6 8.63 15.41 -4.16
C SER A 6 7.17 15.18 -4.53
N HIS A 7 6.85 14.03 -5.14
CA HIS A 7 5.49 13.64 -5.50
C HIS A 7 4.75 12.89 -4.39
N LEU A 8 5.43 12.45 -3.32
CA LEU A 8 4.81 11.65 -2.25
C LEU A 8 3.78 12.45 -1.45
N SER A 9 3.97 13.76 -1.27
CA SER A 9 2.98 14.60 -0.57
C SER A 9 1.67 14.69 -1.35
N SER A 10 1.75 14.92 -2.68
CA SER A 10 0.55 14.93 -3.53
C SER A 10 -0.16 13.57 -3.55
N LEU A 11 0.61 12.48 -3.56
CA LEU A 11 0.05 11.13 -3.43
C LEU A 11 -0.64 10.94 -2.06
N ALA A 12 0.02 11.33 -0.97
CA ALA A 12 -0.52 11.21 0.38
C ALA A 12 -1.84 11.98 0.54
N GLU A 13 -1.91 13.20 0.01
CA GLU A 13 -3.15 14.00 -0.04
C GLU A 13 -4.24 13.29 -0.84
N SER A 14 -3.91 12.80 -2.04
CA SER A 14 -4.88 12.10 -2.91
C SER A 14 -5.43 10.82 -2.27
N VAL A 15 -4.57 10.02 -1.64
CA VAL A 15 -4.96 8.79 -0.93
C VAL A 15 -5.84 9.12 0.27
N THR A 16 -5.43 10.08 1.10
CA THR A 16 -6.17 10.49 2.29
C THR A 16 -7.54 11.05 1.92
N LYS A 17 -7.60 11.90 0.88
CA LYS A 17 -8.85 12.47 0.35
C LYS A 17 -9.78 11.39 -0.21
N SER A 18 -9.24 10.38 -0.87
CA SER A 18 -10.05 9.26 -1.39
C SER A 18 -10.60 8.41 -0.26
N ALA A 19 -9.79 8.13 0.76
CA ALA A 19 -10.19 7.34 1.92
C ALA A 19 -11.18 8.07 2.83
N SER A 20 -11.10 9.41 2.94
CA SER A 20 -12.03 10.19 3.76
C SER A 20 -13.46 10.21 3.23
N ALA A 21 -13.68 9.78 1.98
CA ALA A 21 -15.01 9.55 1.42
C ALA A 21 -15.65 8.22 1.87
N ILE A 22 -14.93 7.38 2.65
CA ILE A 22 -15.42 6.13 3.21
C ILE A 22 -15.90 6.40 4.65
N PRO A 23 -17.11 5.95 5.05
CA PRO A 23 -17.56 6.04 6.43
C PRO A 23 -16.54 5.40 7.39
N LYS A 24 -16.24 6.07 8.51
CA LYS A 24 -15.15 5.67 9.43
C LYS A 24 -15.34 4.24 9.96
N GLU A 25 -16.58 3.87 10.23
CA GLU A 25 -17.00 2.55 10.69
C GLU A 25 -16.82 1.45 9.65
N ASP A 26 -16.88 1.80 8.36
CA ASP A 26 -16.68 0.89 7.22
C ASP A 26 -15.25 0.94 6.68
N PHE A 27 -14.39 1.82 7.18
CA PHE A 27 -13.00 1.88 6.71
C PHE A 27 -12.15 0.75 7.28
N ALA A 28 -11.57 -0.10 6.41
CA ALA A 28 -10.75 -1.25 6.78
C ALA A 28 -9.24 -0.94 6.90
N GLY A 29 -8.85 0.29 6.54
CA GLY A 29 -7.45 0.63 6.25
C GLY A 29 -7.07 0.28 4.81
N LEU A 30 -5.93 0.81 4.37
CA LEU A 30 -5.41 0.60 3.01
C LEU A 30 -3.94 0.20 3.06
N GLY A 31 -3.54 -0.62 2.10
CA GLY A 31 -2.16 -0.91 1.78
C GLY A 31 -1.94 -0.73 0.29
N ILE A 32 -0.90 0.00 -0.11
CA ILE A 32 -0.54 0.21 -1.51
C ILE A 32 0.93 -0.14 -1.68
N ILE A 33 1.29 -0.88 -2.73
CA ILE A 33 2.68 -1.14 -3.12
C ILE A 33 2.86 -0.65 -4.55
N ALA A 34 3.78 0.29 -4.75
CA ALA A 34 4.18 0.75 -6.06
C ALA A 34 5.41 -0.02 -6.51
N CYS A 35 5.36 -0.65 -7.67
CA CYS A 35 6.48 -1.41 -8.23
C CYS A 35 6.80 -0.99 -9.67
N SER A 36 8.06 -1.13 -10.07
CA SER A 36 8.49 -0.89 -11.45
C SER A 36 8.04 -1.99 -12.40
N SER A 37 7.84 -3.21 -11.89
CA SER A 37 7.32 -4.37 -12.64
C SER A 37 6.73 -5.39 -11.66
N LEU A 38 5.80 -6.21 -12.15
CA LEU A 38 5.30 -7.39 -11.43
C LEU A 38 6.28 -8.57 -11.46
N SER A 39 7.29 -8.54 -12.33
CA SER A 39 8.26 -9.63 -12.47
C SER A 39 8.97 -9.88 -11.13
N ASN A 40 8.84 -11.10 -10.61
CA ASN A 40 9.45 -11.57 -9.35
C ASN A 40 8.94 -10.88 -8.08
N MET A 41 7.81 -10.17 -8.13
CA MET A 41 7.18 -9.67 -6.90
C MET A 41 6.60 -10.84 -6.08
N PRO A 42 6.83 -10.91 -4.76
CA PRO A 42 6.32 -11.99 -3.91
C PRO A 42 4.84 -11.78 -3.58
N ILE A 43 4.01 -11.85 -4.62
CA ILE A 43 2.57 -11.60 -4.57
C ILE A 43 1.85 -12.94 -4.47
N PHE A 44 0.98 -13.07 -3.47
CA PHE A 44 0.05 -14.18 -3.34
C PHE A 44 -1.39 -13.65 -3.48
N PRO A 45 -2.16 -14.09 -4.49
CA PRO A 45 -3.54 -13.64 -4.68
C PRO A 45 -4.46 -14.20 -3.59
N LEU A 46 -5.29 -13.34 -2.98
CA LEU A 46 -6.26 -13.75 -1.96
C LEU A 46 -7.64 -14.12 -2.55
N SER A 47 -7.84 -13.88 -3.84
CA SER A 47 -9.04 -14.30 -4.58
C SER A 47 -8.69 -14.66 -6.02
N ARG A 48 -9.66 -15.24 -6.74
CA ARG A 48 -9.48 -15.60 -8.16
C ARG A 48 -9.43 -14.38 -9.08
N ASN A 49 -9.99 -13.24 -8.67
CA ASN A 49 -10.07 -12.03 -9.48
C ASN A 49 -9.40 -10.86 -8.76
N THR A 50 -8.08 -10.79 -8.89
CA THR A 50 -7.26 -9.72 -8.30
C THR A 50 -6.95 -8.60 -9.27
N SER A 51 -7.10 -8.83 -10.58
CA SER A 51 -6.76 -7.84 -11.60
C SER A 51 -7.72 -6.66 -11.58
N ILE A 52 -7.20 -5.48 -11.83
CA ILE A 52 -7.99 -4.25 -11.98
C ILE A 52 -8.08 -3.90 -13.46
N GLU A 53 -9.23 -3.39 -13.89
CA GLU A 53 -9.41 -2.90 -15.25
C GLU A 53 -8.48 -1.71 -15.52
N SER A 54 -7.82 -1.68 -16.68
CA SER A 54 -6.67 -0.78 -16.92
C SER A 54 -6.98 0.71 -16.87
N LYS A 55 -8.26 1.10 -16.81
CA LYS A 55 -8.72 2.49 -16.77
C LYS A 55 -9.31 2.92 -15.44
N THR A 56 -9.44 2.03 -14.45
CA THR A 56 -10.04 2.42 -13.17
C THR A 56 -9.08 3.31 -12.38
N PRO A 57 -9.48 4.54 -12.00
CA PRO A 57 -8.62 5.44 -11.24
C PRO A 57 -8.30 4.88 -9.85
N LEU A 58 -7.08 5.13 -9.35
CA LEU A 58 -6.67 4.70 -8.00
C LEU A 58 -7.63 5.20 -6.90
N SER A 59 -8.15 6.42 -7.03
CA SER A 59 -9.12 7.00 -6.09
C SER A 59 -10.45 6.23 -6.03
N GLU A 60 -10.86 5.62 -7.14
CA GLU A 60 -12.06 4.77 -7.19
C GLU A 60 -11.80 3.40 -6.58
N ILE A 61 -10.63 2.81 -6.85
CA ILE A 61 -10.19 1.57 -6.21
C ILE A 61 -10.10 1.76 -4.70
N ILE A 62 -9.52 2.86 -4.23
CA ILE A 62 -9.43 3.17 -2.80
C ILE A 62 -10.82 3.26 -2.17
N ARG A 63 -11.75 4.02 -2.76
CA ARG A 63 -13.12 4.19 -2.22
C ARG A 63 -13.93 2.89 -2.18
N THR A 64 -13.58 1.95 -3.04
CA THR A 64 -14.26 0.66 -3.14
C THR A 64 -13.61 -0.37 -2.23
N VAL A 65 -12.33 -0.67 -2.44
CA VAL A 65 -11.56 -1.72 -1.75
C VAL A 65 -11.22 -1.31 -0.31
N GLY A 66 -11.19 -0.03 0.03
CA GLY A 66 -10.95 0.41 1.41
C GLY A 66 -12.10 0.14 2.39
N ARG A 67 -13.24 -0.36 1.91
CA ARG A 67 -14.43 -0.65 2.71
C ARG A 67 -14.41 -2.07 3.27
N LYS A 68 -14.74 -2.25 4.54
CA LYS A 68 -14.93 -3.57 5.17
C LYS A 68 -16.02 -4.38 4.47
N SER A 69 -17.04 -3.69 3.97
CA SER A 69 -18.11 -4.29 3.17
C SER A 69 -17.66 -4.88 1.82
N ASP A 70 -16.51 -4.46 1.28
CA ASP A 70 -15.95 -5.04 0.06
C ASP A 70 -15.06 -6.25 0.41
N ARG A 71 -15.31 -7.40 -0.21
CA ARG A 71 -14.57 -8.64 0.07
C ARG A 71 -13.08 -8.59 -0.29
N ARG A 72 -12.65 -7.55 -1.02
CA ARG A 72 -11.28 -7.35 -1.49
C ARG A 72 -10.42 -6.49 -0.56
N HIS A 73 -10.98 -5.99 0.54
CA HIS A 73 -10.29 -5.06 1.46
C HIS A 73 -9.03 -5.61 2.13
N ASP A 74 -8.94 -6.94 2.21
CA ASP A 74 -7.76 -7.60 2.76
C ASP A 74 -6.58 -7.57 1.79
N GLY A 75 -5.39 -7.36 2.34
CA GLY A 75 -4.15 -7.29 1.58
C GLY A 75 -3.81 -5.88 1.09
N PHE A 76 -3.26 -5.83 -0.13
CA PHE A 76 -2.69 -4.65 -0.78
C PHE A 76 -3.27 -4.39 -2.16
N ILE A 77 -3.27 -3.13 -2.55
CA ILE A 77 -3.40 -2.67 -3.93
C ILE A 77 -1.99 -2.56 -4.51
N ILE A 78 -1.76 -3.15 -5.68
CA ILE A 78 -0.51 -3.03 -6.43
C ILE A 78 -0.70 -1.98 -7.52
N VAL A 79 0.21 -1.02 -7.59
CA VAL A 79 0.24 0.02 -8.62
C VAL A 79 1.56 0.00 -9.37
N ASP A 80 1.54 0.45 -10.63
CA ASP A 80 2.77 0.62 -11.40
C ASP A 80 3.50 1.94 -11.06
N ALA A 81 4.61 2.20 -11.74
CA ALA A 81 5.40 3.42 -11.58
C ALA A 81 4.62 4.72 -11.93
N SER A 82 3.51 4.61 -12.65
CA SER A 82 2.61 5.72 -12.97
C SER A 82 1.39 5.78 -12.05
N LEU A 83 1.42 5.03 -10.93
CA LEU A 83 0.34 4.92 -9.94
C LEU A 83 -0.97 4.34 -10.52
N ARG A 84 -0.90 3.65 -11.65
CA ARG A 84 -2.06 2.96 -12.22
C ARG A 84 -2.30 1.66 -11.45
N PRO A 85 -3.51 1.40 -10.93
CA PRO A 85 -3.81 0.16 -10.26
C PRO A 85 -3.69 -1.04 -11.21
N ILE A 86 -3.01 -2.08 -10.75
CA ILE A 86 -2.79 -3.33 -11.50
C ILE A 86 -3.57 -4.47 -10.85
N MET A 87 -3.43 -4.59 -9.53
CA MET A 87 -4.05 -5.65 -8.74
C MET A 87 -4.59 -5.12 -7.42
N CYS A 88 -5.58 -5.79 -6.85
CA CYS A 88 -6.00 -5.63 -5.45
C CYS A 88 -6.21 -7.01 -4.83
N ASN A 89 -6.46 -7.03 -3.52
CA ASN A 89 -6.70 -8.25 -2.77
C ASN A 89 -5.56 -9.27 -2.90
N VAL A 90 -4.34 -8.79 -2.67
CA VAL A 90 -3.14 -9.62 -2.65
C VAL A 90 -2.42 -9.53 -1.32
N GLN A 91 -1.91 -10.66 -0.86
CA GLN A 91 -0.92 -10.71 0.20
C GLN A 91 0.45 -10.46 -0.44
N PHE A 92 1.19 -9.47 0.05
CA PHE A 92 2.60 -9.31 -0.32
C PHE A 92 3.44 -10.00 0.76
N VAL A 93 4.31 -10.91 0.36
CA VAL A 93 5.10 -11.75 1.27
C VAL A 93 6.58 -11.39 1.10
N PRO A 94 7.03 -10.23 1.62
CA PRO A 94 8.39 -9.79 1.42
C PRO A 94 9.36 -10.80 2.05
N PRO A 95 10.54 -11.05 1.42
CA PRO A 95 11.58 -11.84 2.05
C PRO A 95 11.95 -11.22 3.40
N PHE A 96 12.24 -12.08 4.38
CA PHE A 96 12.67 -11.63 5.70
C PHE A 96 13.95 -10.80 5.57
N SER A 97 13.87 -9.52 5.93
CA SER A 97 15.06 -8.67 6.07
C SER A 97 15.38 -8.54 7.55
N LYS A 98 16.60 -8.89 7.95
CA LYS A 98 17.09 -8.70 9.33
C LYS A 98 17.47 -7.24 9.63
N ASN A 99 17.52 -6.39 8.60
CA ASN A 99 17.98 -5.00 8.71
C ASN A 99 16.80 -4.05 8.56
N VAL A 100 15.85 -4.10 9.49
CA VAL A 100 14.75 -3.13 9.55
C VAL A 100 14.62 -2.65 10.97
N ASP A 101 14.77 -1.34 11.15
CA ASP A 101 14.52 -0.71 12.43
C ASP A 101 13.02 -0.63 12.64
N PHE A 102 12.55 -1.40 13.62
CA PHE A 102 11.15 -1.48 13.97
C PHE A 102 10.94 -0.96 15.39
N ASP A 103 10.18 0.10 15.52
CA ASP A 103 9.80 0.63 16.82
C ASP A 103 8.66 -0.20 17.42
N PHE A 104 9.03 -1.14 18.29
CA PHE A 104 8.08 -2.00 19.00
C PHE A 104 7.21 -1.26 20.03
N THR A 105 7.45 0.03 20.29
CA THR A 105 6.63 0.83 21.22
C THR A 105 5.36 1.38 20.57
N GLN A 106 5.29 1.37 19.24
CA GLN A 106 4.14 1.87 18.50
C GLN A 106 3.14 0.75 18.19
N ASN A 107 1.85 1.07 18.25
CA ASN A 107 0.77 0.15 17.90
C ASN A 107 0.64 0.01 16.37
N PHE A 108 1.32 -0.97 15.82
CA PHE A 108 1.27 -1.29 14.39
C PHE A 108 0.55 -2.61 14.12
N GLY A 109 -0.12 -2.68 12.97
CA GLY A 109 -0.73 -3.91 12.46
C GLY A 109 0.17 -4.64 11.46
N THR A 110 -0.20 -5.86 11.09
CA THR A 110 0.51 -6.67 10.09
C THR A 110 0.72 -5.93 8.76
N ARG A 111 -0.26 -5.15 8.31
CA ARG A 111 -0.17 -4.34 7.09
C ARG A 111 0.98 -3.31 7.15
N TYR A 112 1.22 -2.71 8.31
CA TYR A 112 2.35 -1.78 8.51
C TYR A 112 3.68 -2.52 8.33
N VAL A 113 3.84 -3.66 9.02
CA VAL A 113 5.06 -4.47 8.97
C VAL A 113 5.32 -4.95 7.54
N THR A 114 4.29 -5.44 6.86
CA THR A 114 4.38 -5.87 5.47
C THR A 114 4.80 -4.73 4.56
N ALA A 115 4.22 -3.53 4.69
CA ALA A 115 4.62 -2.38 3.87
C ALA A 115 6.09 -2.01 4.10
N LEU A 116 6.50 -1.84 5.35
CA LEU A 116 7.89 -1.53 5.72
C LEU A 116 8.88 -2.53 5.09
N LEU A 117 8.64 -3.83 5.24
CA LEU A 117 9.48 -4.88 4.66
C LEU A 117 9.41 -4.89 3.13
N SER A 118 8.22 -4.68 2.54
CA SER A 118 8.00 -4.64 1.10
C SER A 118 8.81 -3.51 0.45
N SER A 119 8.98 -2.38 1.15
CA SER A 119 9.76 -1.25 0.64
C SER A 119 11.26 -1.56 0.44
N LYS A 120 11.75 -2.71 0.92
CA LYS A 120 13.11 -3.22 0.68
C LYS A 120 13.22 -4.22 -0.47
N VAL A 121 12.09 -4.64 -1.03
CA VAL A 121 12.08 -5.61 -2.12
C VAL A 121 12.56 -4.94 -3.40
N ALA A 122 13.53 -5.55 -4.08
CA ALA A 122 14.04 -5.04 -5.35
C ALA A 122 12.90 -4.92 -6.36
N GLY A 123 12.71 -3.72 -6.91
CA GLY A 123 11.61 -3.39 -7.83
C GLY A 123 10.39 -2.74 -7.16
N VAL A 124 10.30 -2.73 -5.83
CA VAL A 124 9.35 -1.86 -5.11
C VAL A 124 9.92 -0.45 -5.06
N LEU A 125 9.13 0.52 -5.50
CA LEU A 125 9.48 1.95 -5.50
C LEU A 125 9.19 2.57 -4.12
N PHE A 126 8.02 2.25 -3.58
CA PHE A 126 7.60 2.58 -2.22
C PHE A 126 6.41 1.69 -1.85
N SER A 127 6.08 1.68 -0.56
CA SER A 127 4.83 1.14 -0.06
C SER A 127 4.14 2.15 0.85
N LEU A 128 2.83 2.08 0.95
CA LEU A 128 2.02 2.98 1.75
C LEU A 128 1.02 2.17 2.57
N VAL A 129 0.76 2.65 3.78
CA VAL A 129 -0.39 2.21 4.58
C VAL A 129 -1.17 3.41 5.06
N LEU A 130 -2.49 3.26 5.14
CA LEU A 130 -3.37 4.20 5.81
C LEU A 130 -4.23 3.43 6.81
N SER A 131 -4.16 3.83 8.08
CA SER A 131 -4.94 3.24 9.16
C SER A 131 -5.67 4.32 9.96
N GLY A 132 -6.85 3.99 10.49
CA GLY A 132 -7.54 4.85 11.44
C GLY A 132 -6.79 5.06 12.75
N SER A 133 -5.83 4.20 13.10
CA SER A 133 -5.10 4.26 14.38
C SER A 133 -3.83 5.12 14.33
N TYR A 134 -3.13 5.16 13.20
CA TYR A 134 -1.82 5.82 13.08
C TYR A 134 -1.65 6.69 11.82
N GLY A 135 -2.74 6.92 11.09
CA GLY A 135 -2.74 7.74 9.88
C GLY A 135 -2.03 7.08 8.70
N LEU A 136 -1.55 7.94 7.79
CA LEU A 136 -0.83 7.54 6.59
C LEU A 136 0.66 7.37 6.90
N LYS A 137 1.28 6.34 6.34
CA LYS A 137 2.75 6.18 6.34
C LYS A 137 3.18 5.73 4.95
N ILE A 138 4.27 6.33 4.45
CA ILE A 138 4.93 5.88 3.21
C ILE A 138 6.33 5.42 3.57
N PHE A 139 6.69 4.24 3.06
CA PHE A 139 7.98 3.63 3.26
C PHE A 139 8.74 3.50 1.96
N ALA A 140 10.03 3.79 2.01
CA ALA A 140 10.98 3.48 0.95
C ALA A 140 12.28 2.99 1.58
N ASN A 141 12.89 1.95 0.99
CA ASN A 141 14.17 1.39 1.46
C ASN A 141 14.17 0.95 2.94
N GLY A 142 13.03 0.57 3.49
CA GLY A 142 12.91 0.14 4.89
C GLY A 142 12.81 1.29 5.90
N GLU A 143 12.52 2.51 5.45
CA GLU A 143 12.39 3.69 6.29
C GLU A 143 11.08 4.42 6.03
N VAL A 144 10.56 5.15 7.03
CA VAL A 144 9.43 6.07 6.85
C VAL A 144 9.92 7.33 6.15
N VAL A 145 9.39 7.60 4.96
CA VAL A 145 9.73 8.80 4.15
C VAL A 145 8.62 9.85 4.13
N HIS A 146 7.42 9.51 4.58
CA HIS A 146 6.29 10.44 4.76
C HIS A 146 5.32 9.92 5.82
N GLN A 147 4.71 10.82 6.59
CA GLN A 147 3.70 10.53 7.61
C GLN A 147 2.70 11.66 7.83
#